data_AF-A0A1E4NCZ0-F1
#
_entry.id   AF-A0A1E4NCZ0-F1
#
_cell.length_a   1.000
_cell.length_b   1.000
_cell.length_c   1.000
_cell.angle_alpha   90.00
_cell.angle_beta   90.00
_cell.angle_gamma   90.00
#
_symmetry.space_group_name_H-M   'P 1'
#
loop_
_entity.id
_entity.type
_entity.pdbx_description
1 polymer ?
#
loop_
_entity_poly.entity_id
_entity_poly.type
_entity_poly.pdbx_seq_one_letter_code
_entity_poly.pdbx_strand_id
1 'polypeptide(L)'
;MLKKQWPAFLLAFVLPLVAVFWWWGGFATVSVSEDEAGPYRYAYLDYEGPISNMRKTQRGALAAFEHAGVPAGDTLTVLFSDPRAAHGKVTAHVGYVLPEGAPVPAGLKEARVERRPVIRAQVQAAVLLAPSKAYQALADTLAERGQDIVMPTVELYRPAGKVDRIGTFTLEMNR
;
A
#
# COMPACT_ATOMS: atom_id res chain seq x y z
N MET A 1 24.64 4.86 40.40
CA MET A 1 23.58 3.85 40.61
C MET A 1 22.83 3.44 39.32
N LEU A 2 23.11 4.00 38.13
CA LEU A 2 22.41 3.65 36.88
C LEU A 2 22.71 2.24 36.31
N LYS A 3 23.80 1.55 36.71
CA LYS A 3 24.20 0.28 36.08
C LYS A 3 23.31 -0.93 36.40
N LYS A 4 22.64 -0.95 37.56
CA LYS A 4 21.91 -2.15 38.04
C LYS A 4 20.45 -2.21 37.58
N GLN A 5 19.83 -1.07 37.29
CA GLN A 5 18.43 -0.98 36.84
C GLN A 5 18.30 -0.89 35.31
N TRP A 6 19.40 -0.71 34.59
CA TRP A 6 19.42 -0.63 33.12
C TRP A 6 18.79 -1.84 32.42
N PRO A 7 19.01 -3.10 32.87
CA PRO A 7 18.33 -4.26 32.28
C PRO A 7 16.81 -4.23 32.49
N ALA A 8 16.36 -3.80 33.67
CA ALA A 8 14.94 -3.67 33.98
C ALA A 8 14.28 -2.55 33.17
N PHE A 9 15.00 -1.45 32.93
CA PHE A 9 14.54 -0.36 32.06
C PHE A 9 14.41 -0.81 30.60
N LEU A 10 15.41 -1.51 30.06
CA LEU A 10 15.33 -2.07 28.71
C LEU A 10 14.15 -3.03 28.55
N LEU A 11 13.95 -3.92 29.53
CA LEU A 11 12.82 -4.86 29.55
C LEU A 11 11.47 -4.16 29.64
N ALA A 12 11.33 -3.13 30.47
CA ALA A 12 10.06 -2.46 30.71
C ALA A 12 9.67 -1.45 29.62
N PHE A 13 10.64 -0.83 28.94
CA PHE A 13 10.39 0.27 28.01
C PHE A 13 10.81 -0.02 26.57
N VAL A 14 11.99 -0.60 26.34
CA VAL A 14 12.49 -0.83 24.98
C VAL A 14 11.87 -2.09 24.37
N LEU A 15 11.81 -3.19 25.14
CA LEU A 15 11.32 -4.46 24.63
C LEU A 15 9.85 -4.38 24.16
N PRO A 16 8.91 -3.73 24.87
CA PRO A 16 7.55 -3.58 24.38
C PRO A 16 7.48 -2.75 23.09
N LEU A 17 8.26 -1.67 22.96
CA LEU A 17 8.29 -0.85 21.75
C LEU A 17 8.84 -1.64 20.54
N VAL A 18 9.92 -2.40 20.74
CA VAL A 18 10.48 -3.28 19.70
C VAL A 18 9.49 -4.38 19.33
N ALA A 19 8.79 -4.96 20.29
CA ALA A 19 7.78 -5.97 20.05
C ALA A 19 6.60 -5.42 19.21
N VAL A 20 6.10 -4.23 19.53
CA VAL A 20 5.05 -3.57 18.73
C VAL A 20 5.54 -3.22 17.34
N PHE A 21 6.76 -2.68 17.21
CA PHE A 21 7.33 -2.35 15.90
C PHE A 21 7.54 -3.60 15.04
N TRP A 22 8.01 -4.70 15.64
CA TRP A 22 8.10 -6.00 14.97
C TRP A 22 6.71 -6.48 14.55
N TRP A 23 5.72 -6.42 15.45
CA TRP A 23 4.33 -6.78 15.15
C TRP A 23 3.73 -5.94 14.01
N TRP A 24 4.17 -4.71 13.77
CA TRP A 24 3.74 -3.91 12.62
C TRP A 24 4.49 -4.22 11.32
N GLY A 25 5.41 -5.18 11.33
CA GLY A 25 6.23 -5.53 10.18
C GLY A 25 7.43 -4.59 10.01
N GLY A 26 7.85 -3.92 11.08
CA GLY A 26 9.01 -3.03 11.08
C GLY A 26 10.31 -3.71 10.63
N PHE A 27 10.45 -5.02 10.87
CA PHE A 27 11.57 -5.86 10.39
C PHE A 27 11.20 -6.79 9.23
N ALA A 28 9.99 -6.68 8.67
CA ALA A 28 9.61 -7.49 7.52
C ALA A 28 10.46 -7.12 6.29
N THR A 29 10.96 -8.15 5.62
CA THR A 29 11.70 -8.05 4.35
C THR A 29 10.72 -7.86 3.19
N VAL A 30 11.09 -7.01 2.24
CA VAL A 30 10.35 -6.85 0.99
C VAL A 30 10.91 -7.85 -0.02
N SER A 31 10.03 -8.60 -0.67
CA SER A 31 10.40 -9.44 -1.82
C SER A 31 10.15 -8.65 -3.10
N VAL A 32 11.16 -8.54 -3.98
CA VAL A 32 11.05 -7.93 -5.30
C VAL A 32 11.25 -9.02 -6.36
N SER A 33 10.30 -9.15 -7.28
CA SER A 33 10.28 -10.21 -8.29
C SER A 33 9.63 -9.74 -9.60
N GLU A 34 9.91 -10.42 -10.70
CA GLU A 34 9.20 -10.24 -11.97
C GLU A 34 8.04 -11.23 -12.03
N ASP A 35 6.84 -10.76 -12.37
CA ASP A 35 5.61 -11.56 -12.34
C ASP A 35 4.60 -11.05 -13.37
N GLU A 36 3.46 -11.75 -13.50
CA GLU A 36 2.26 -11.21 -14.15
C GLU A 36 1.24 -10.76 -13.10
N ALA A 37 0.55 -9.66 -13.39
CA ALA A 37 -0.45 -9.07 -12.51
C ALA A 37 -1.73 -8.70 -13.26
N GLY A 38 -2.85 -8.68 -12.54
CA GLY A 38 -4.18 -8.41 -13.08
C GLY A 38 -4.86 -9.62 -13.73
N PRO A 39 -6.08 -9.43 -14.28
CA PRO A 39 -6.78 -8.15 -14.37
C PRO A 39 -7.38 -7.71 -13.03
N TYR A 40 -7.46 -6.39 -12.82
CA TYR A 40 -8.17 -5.79 -11.69
C TYR A 40 -9.26 -4.86 -12.19
N ARG A 41 -10.51 -5.14 -11.83
CA ARG A 41 -11.62 -4.18 -11.94
C ARG A 41 -11.72 -3.43 -10.62
N TYR A 42 -11.82 -2.11 -10.67
CA TYR A 42 -11.83 -1.30 -9.45
C TYR A 42 -12.69 -0.05 -9.59
N ALA A 43 -13.24 0.40 -8.46
CA ALA A 43 -13.98 1.65 -8.38
C ALA A 43 -13.24 2.66 -7.50
N TYR A 44 -13.19 3.92 -7.94
CA TYR A 44 -12.28 4.90 -7.39
C TYR A 44 -12.83 6.33 -7.42
N LEU A 45 -12.16 7.19 -6.66
CA LEU A 45 -12.22 8.65 -6.76
C LEU A 45 -10.90 9.16 -7.34
N ASP A 46 -10.98 10.15 -8.23
CA ASP A 46 -9.78 10.89 -8.64
C ASP A 46 -9.19 11.64 -7.45
N TYR A 47 -7.87 11.68 -7.40
CA TYR A 47 -7.14 12.40 -6.40
C TYR A 47 -6.02 13.22 -7.04
N GLU A 48 -5.92 14.47 -6.62
CA GLU A 48 -4.77 15.32 -6.87
C GLU A 48 -4.43 16.08 -5.59
N GLY A 49 -3.18 15.97 -5.13
CA GLY A 49 -2.72 16.68 -3.94
C GLY A 49 -1.62 15.96 -3.17
N PRO A 50 -1.32 16.41 -1.93
CA PRO A 50 -0.27 15.81 -1.12
C PRO A 50 -0.56 14.35 -0.77
N ILE A 51 0.40 13.45 -1.00
CA ILE A 51 0.26 12.00 -0.73
C ILE A 51 -0.22 11.71 0.70
N SER A 52 0.19 12.53 1.68
CA SER A 52 -0.23 12.42 3.08
C SER A 52 -1.75 12.59 3.31
N ASN A 53 -2.46 13.25 2.40
CA ASN A 53 -3.89 13.53 2.50
C ASN A 53 -4.77 12.50 1.77
N MET A 54 -4.20 11.54 1.02
CA MET A 54 -4.96 10.53 0.26
C MET A 54 -5.90 9.69 1.13
N ARG A 55 -5.57 9.48 2.40
CA ARG A 55 -6.40 8.72 3.34
C ARG A 55 -7.82 9.30 3.47
N LYS A 56 -8.00 10.62 3.31
CA LYS A 56 -9.33 11.22 3.31
C LYS A 56 -10.17 10.72 2.14
N THR A 57 -9.59 10.68 0.94
CA THR A 57 -10.22 10.19 -0.29
C THR A 57 -10.50 8.69 -0.21
N GLN A 58 -9.57 7.90 0.33
CA GLN A 58 -9.75 6.45 0.53
C GLN A 58 -10.97 6.13 1.44
N ARG A 59 -11.19 6.94 2.50
CA ARG A 59 -12.39 6.82 3.34
C ARG A 59 -13.66 7.23 2.61
N GLY A 60 -13.60 8.27 1.77
CA GLY A 60 -14.72 8.69 0.93
C GLY A 60 -15.15 7.59 -0.04
N ALA A 61 -14.18 6.93 -0.68
CA ALA A 61 -14.45 5.79 -1.55
C ALA A 61 -15.10 4.63 -0.77
N LEU A 62 -14.57 4.29 0.42
CA LEU A 62 -15.14 3.23 1.25
C LEU A 62 -16.60 3.52 1.65
N ALA A 63 -16.88 4.75 2.05
CA ALA A 63 -18.23 5.16 2.43
C ALA A 63 -19.23 5.01 1.27
N ALA A 64 -18.80 5.22 0.02
CA ALA A 64 -19.64 4.99 -1.15
C ALA A 64 -19.95 3.50 -1.35
N PHE A 65 -18.96 2.60 -1.17
CA PHE A 65 -19.19 1.16 -1.17
C PHE A 65 -20.17 0.72 -0.08
N GLU A 66 -19.96 1.20 1.16
CA GLU A 66 -20.83 0.90 2.31
C GLU A 66 -22.27 1.38 2.08
N HIS A 67 -22.44 2.61 1.58
CA HIS A 67 -23.77 3.17 1.30
C HIS A 67 -24.51 2.41 0.18
N ALA A 68 -23.77 1.92 -0.82
CA ALA A 68 -24.33 1.13 -1.91
C ALA A 68 -24.61 -0.34 -1.52
N GLY A 69 -24.20 -0.79 -0.33
CA GLY A 69 -24.29 -2.19 0.06
C GLY A 69 -23.41 -3.12 -0.79
N VAL A 70 -22.37 -2.57 -1.43
CA VAL A 70 -21.43 -3.33 -2.27
C VAL A 70 -20.18 -3.63 -1.45
N PRO A 71 -19.74 -4.91 -1.34
CA PRO A 71 -18.53 -5.23 -0.60
C PRO A 71 -17.30 -4.67 -1.32
N ALA A 72 -16.52 -3.85 -0.62
CA ALA A 72 -15.22 -3.40 -1.08
C ALA A 72 -14.20 -4.55 -0.99
N GLY A 73 -13.44 -4.78 -2.07
CA GLY A 73 -12.32 -5.71 -2.08
C GLY A 73 -11.06 -5.12 -1.43
N ASP A 74 -9.90 -5.56 -1.92
CA ASP A 74 -8.61 -4.99 -1.49
C ASP A 74 -8.57 -3.49 -1.79
N THR A 75 -7.89 -2.72 -0.94
CA THR A 75 -7.55 -1.32 -1.26
C THR A 75 -6.71 -1.33 -2.53
N LEU A 76 -7.06 -0.46 -3.49
CA LEU A 76 -6.32 -0.29 -4.73
C LEU A 76 -6.09 1.19 -5.01
N THR A 77 -4.82 1.56 -5.15
CA THR A 77 -4.40 2.89 -5.58
C THR A 77 -3.62 2.76 -6.89
N VAL A 78 -3.89 3.65 -7.86
CA VAL A 78 -3.01 3.81 -9.02
C VAL A 78 -2.39 5.19 -8.95
N LEU A 79 -1.07 5.27 -8.76
CA LEU A 79 -0.33 6.53 -8.78
C LEU A 79 0.14 6.82 -10.21
N PHE A 80 -0.21 7.98 -10.75
CA PHE A 80 0.18 8.41 -12.10
C PHE A 80 1.42 9.31 -12.13
N SER A 81 1.82 9.84 -10.97
CA SER A 81 2.93 10.78 -10.85
C SER A 81 3.80 10.43 -9.66
N ASP A 82 5.11 10.65 -9.81
CA ASP A 82 6.08 10.37 -8.76
C ASP A 82 6.09 11.49 -7.69
N PRO A 83 5.76 11.20 -6.41
CA PRO A 83 5.82 12.19 -5.34
C PRO A 83 7.23 12.73 -5.10
N ARG A 84 8.29 11.99 -5.45
CA ARG A 84 9.68 12.43 -5.32
C ARG A 84 9.99 13.60 -6.25
N ALA A 85 9.40 13.59 -7.45
CA ALA A 85 9.55 14.65 -8.45
C ALA A 85 8.59 15.83 -8.22
N ALA A 86 7.43 15.60 -7.60
CA ALA A 86 6.34 16.57 -7.50
C ALA A 86 6.17 17.17 -6.08
N HIS A 87 7.24 17.29 -5.30
CA HIS A 87 7.22 17.85 -3.93
C HIS A 87 6.18 17.20 -3.01
N GLY A 88 6.02 15.88 -3.12
CA GLY A 88 5.06 15.09 -2.34
C GLY A 88 3.62 15.18 -2.82
N LYS A 89 3.33 15.87 -3.93
CA LYS A 89 2.01 15.84 -4.57
C LYS A 89 1.91 14.69 -5.55
N VAL A 90 0.71 14.14 -5.70
CA VAL A 90 0.43 13.07 -6.66
C VAL A 90 -0.91 13.27 -7.35
N THR A 91 -1.02 12.76 -8.56
CA THR A 91 -2.29 12.41 -9.22
C THR A 91 -2.49 10.91 -9.10
N ALA A 92 -3.65 10.47 -8.63
CA ALA A 92 -3.92 9.07 -8.39
C ALA A 92 -5.40 8.69 -8.56
N HIS A 93 -5.66 7.42 -8.84
CA HIS A 93 -6.94 6.79 -8.55
C HIS A 93 -6.87 6.21 -7.15
N VAL A 94 -7.87 6.50 -6.31
CA VAL A 94 -7.91 6.07 -4.91
C VAL A 94 -9.21 5.31 -4.67
N GLY A 95 -9.13 4.01 -4.42
CA GLY A 95 -10.32 3.16 -4.41
C GLY A 95 -10.11 1.75 -3.89
N TYR A 96 -10.98 0.85 -4.35
CA TYR A 96 -11.00 -0.56 -3.96
C TYR A 96 -11.26 -1.45 -5.17
N VAL A 97 -10.73 -2.66 -5.11
CA VAL A 97 -11.08 -3.72 -6.06
C VAL A 97 -12.59 -3.95 -6.01
N LEU A 98 -13.20 -3.98 -7.20
CA LEU A 98 -14.63 -4.16 -7.40
C LEU A 98 -14.85 -5.60 -7.89
N PRO A 99 -15.66 -6.41 -7.19
CA PRO A 99 -15.96 -7.77 -7.63
C PRO A 99 -16.54 -7.83 -9.04
N GLU A 100 -16.29 -8.93 -9.75
CA GLU A 100 -16.90 -9.19 -11.05
C GLU A 100 -18.43 -9.16 -10.95
N GLY A 101 -19.08 -8.46 -11.88
CA GLY A 101 -20.54 -8.29 -11.90
C GLY A 101 -21.13 -7.34 -10.85
N ALA A 102 -20.34 -6.84 -9.87
CA ALA A 102 -20.84 -5.86 -8.91
C ALA A 102 -21.15 -4.51 -9.60
N PRO A 103 -22.24 -3.81 -9.23
CA PRO A 103 -22.51 -2.48 -9.73
C PRO A 103 -21.48 -1.49 -9.19
N VAL A 104 -21.17 -0.46 -9.97
CA VAL A 104 -20.28 0.63 -9.52
C VAL A 104 -21.03 1.48 -8.49
N PRO A 105 -20.51 1.65 -7.26
CA PRO A 105 -21.15 2.50 -6.27
C PRO A 105 -21.34 3.94 -6.77
N ALA A 106 -22.46 4.56 -6.42
CA ALA A 106 -22.78 5.91 -6.88
C ALA A 106 -21.69 6.92 -6.47
N GLY A 107 -21.28 7.78 -7.41
CA GLY A 107 -20.23 8.78 -7.19
C GLY A 107 -18.81 8.25 -7.38
N LEU A 108 -18.61 6.94 -7.57
CA LEU A 108 -17.33 6.37 -7.97
C LEU A 108 -17.24 6.21 -9.49
N LYS A 109 -16.01 6.27 -10.00
CA LYS A 109 -15.67 5.88 -11.38
C LYS A 109 -15.19 4.45 -11.40
N GLU A 110 -15.33 3.76 -12.52
CA GLU A 110 -14.75 2.42 -12.76
C GLU A 110 -13.54 2.53 -13.69
N ALA A 111 -12.51 1.75 -13.40
CA ALA A 111 -11.43 1.50 -14.32
C ALA A 111 -10.99 0.03 -14.23
N ARG A 112 -10.12 -0.35 -15.17
CA ARG A 112 -9.51 -1.68 -15.22
C ARG A 112 -8.01 -1.55 -15.39
N VAL A 113 -7.31 -2.41 -14.67
CA VAL A 113 -5.91 -2.71 -14.92
C VAL A 113 -5.88 -4.06 -15.62
N GLU A 114 -5.49 -4.06 -16.89
CA GLU A 114 -5.40 -5.30 -17.68
C GLU A 114 -4.26 -6.20 -17.19
N ARG A 115 -4.32 -7.47 -17.59
CA ARG A 115 -3.23 -8.41 -17.29
C ARG A 115 -1.95 -7.94 -17.99
N ARG A 116 -0.86 -7.83 -17.22
CA ARG A 116 0.42 -7.31 -17.73
C ARG A 116 1.63 -7.85 -16.95
N PRO A 117 2.82 -7.91 -17.58
CA PRO A 117 4.07 -8.19 -16.87
C PRO A 117 4.43 -7.02 -15.96
N VAL A 118 4.88 -7.31 -14.74
CA VAL A 118 5.23 -6.33 -13.73
C VAL A 118 6.52 -6.70 -12.98
N ILE A 119 7.17 -5.68 -12.44
CA ILE A 119 8.07 -5.82 -11.30
C ILE A 119 7.23 -5.60 -10.05
N ARG A 120 7.14 -6.64 -9.22
CA ARG A 120 6.30 -6.70 -8.01
C ARG A 120 7.18 -6.62 -6.77
N ALA A 121 6.90 -5.63 -5.91
CA ALA A 121 7.45 -5.55 -4.56
C ALA A 121 6.36 -5.88 -3.53
N GLN A 122 6.58 -6.88 -2.68
CA GLN A 122 5.60 -7.35 -1.71
C GLN A 122 6.15 -7.38 -0.29
N VAL A 123 5.33 -6.97 0.69
CA VAL A 123 5.70 -6.99 2.11
C VAL A 123 4.49 -7.21 3.01
N GLN A 124 4.69 -7.95 4.10
CA GLN A 124 3.73 -8.08 5.19
C GLN A 124 4.05 -7.01 6.24
N ALA A 125 3.40 -5.85 6.13
CA ALA A 125 3.62 -4.72 7.02
C ALA A 125 2.33 -3.88 7.14
N ALA A 126 2.19 -3.18 8.26
CA ALA A 126 1.05 -2.30 8.47
C ALA A 126 1.00 -1.22 7.38
N VAL A 127 -0.19 -0.78 6.97
CA VAL A 127 -0.40 0.24 5.91
C VAL A 127 0.47 1.49 6.11
N LEU A 128 0.77 1.85 7.36
CA LEU A 128 1.60 3.01 7.67
C LEU A 128 3.09 2.83 7.29
N LEU A 129 3.60 1.60 7.30
CA LEU A 129 5.01 1.28 7.04
C LEU A 129 5.22 0.68 5.66
N ALA A 130 4.23 -0.06 5.16
CA ALA A 130 4.38 -0.91 4.00
C ALA A 130 4.74 -0.17 2.70
N PRO A 131 4.09 0.97 2.34
CA PRO A 131 4.39 1.68 1.09
C PRO A 131 5.84 2.15 1.03
N SER A 132 6.32 2.87 2.05
CA SER A 132 7.69 3.40 2.07
C SER A 132 8.74 2.28 1.95
N LYS A 133 8.52 1.13 2.60
CA LYS A 133 9.41 -0.03 2.48
C LYS A 133 9.40 -0.61 1.07
N ALA A 134 8.22 -0.80 0.49
CA ALA A 134 8.07 -1.41 -0.82
C ALA A 134 8.67 -0.53 -1.93
N TYR A 135 8.41 0.78 -1.90
CA TYR A 135 9.03 1.72 -2.85
C TYR A 135 10.54 1.79 -2.69
N GLN A 136 11.06 1.81 -1.46
CA GLN A 136 12.51 1.82 -1.23
C GLN A 136 13.16 0.56 -1.81
N ALA A 137 12.64 -0.62 -1.49
CA ALA A 137 13.21 -1.88 -1.98
C ALA A 137 13.11 -2.00 -3.51
N LEU A 138 12.02 -1.52 -4.10
CA LEU A 138 11.87 -1.48 -5.56
C LEU A 138 12.91 -0.53 -6.18
N ALA A 139 13.06 0.69 -5.63
CA ALA A 139 14.04 1.66 -6.11
C ALA A 139 15.48 1.12 -6.01
N ASP A 140 15.83 0.49 -4.89
CA ASP A 140 17.16 -0.11 -4.69
C ASP A 140 17.42 -1.21 -5.74
N THR A 141 16.44 -2.10 -5.95
CA THR A 141 16.54 -3.19 -6.94
C THR A 141 16.66 -2.67 -8.38
N LEU A 142 15.97 -1.57 -8.71
CA LEU A 142 16.06 -0.96 -10.04
C LEU A 142 17.38 -0.21 -10.24
N ALA A 143 17.88 0.47 -9.21
CA ALA A 143 19.15 1.18 -9.25
C ALA A 143 20.32 0.25 -9.54
N GLU A 144 20.34 -0.97 -8.98
CA GLU A 144 21.32 -2.01 -9.30
C GLU A 144 21.34 -2.39 -10.80
N ARG A 145 20.22 -2.16 -11.51
CA ARG A 145 20.04 -2.42 -12.95
C ARG A 145 20.17 -1.16 -13.80
N GLY A 146 20.49 0.00 -13.21
CA GLY A 146 20.53 1.29 -13.90
C GLY A 146 19.15 1.80 -14.34
N GLN A 147 18.08 1.37 -13.67
CA GLN A 147 16.69 1.74 -13.93
C GLN A 147 16.13 2.59 -12.77
N ASP A 148 15.00 3.25 -13.00
CA ASP A 148 14.24 3.99 -11.97
C ASP A 148 12.76 3.60 -12.05
N ILE A 149 11.99 3.95 -11.02
CA ILE A 149 10.56 3.70 -10.95
C ILE A 149 9.84 4.50 -12.03
N VAL A 150 9.04 3.82 -12.84
CA VAL A 150 8.21 4.43 -13.88
C VAL A 150 6.74 4.38 -13.47
N MET A 151 6.04 5.49 -13.68
CA MET A 151 4.60 5.61 -13.43
C MET A 151 3.79 5.15 -14.67
N PRO A 152 2.56 4.64 -14.50
CA PRO A 152 1.87 4.47 -13.23
C PRO A 152 2.34 3.25 -12.44
N THR A 153 2.22 3.35 -11.11
CA THR A 153 2.36 2.21 -10.20
C THR A 153 1.01 1.85 -9.59
N VAL A 154 0.80 0.55 -9.32
CA VAL A 154 -0.41 0.05 -8.68
C VAL A 154 -0.07 -0.45 -7.29
N GLU A 155 -0.72 0.11 -6.28
CA GLU A 155 -0.62 -0.31 -4.89
C GLU A 155 -1.86 -1.12 -4.52
N LEU A 156 -1.66 -2.33 -3.97
CA LEU A 156 -2.73 -3.13 -3.39
C LEU A 156 -2.44 -3.39 -1.91
N TYR A 157 -3.46 -3.25 -1.07
CA TYR A 157 -3.39 -3.69 0.32
C TYR A 157 -4.53 -4.64 0.65
N ARG A 158 -4.15 -5.88 0.99
CA ARG A 158 -5.06 -6.93 1.44
C ARG A 158 -4.98 -7.07 2.97
N PRO A 159 -6.05 -6.76 3.72
CA PRO A 159 -6.11 -7.04 5.14
C PRO A 159 -6.02 -8.55 5.40
N ALA A 160 -5.43 -8.95 6.54
CA ALA A 160 -5.28 -10.37 6.88
C ALA A 160 -6.59 -11.06 7.32
N GLY A 161 -7.71 -10.33 7.36
CA GLY A 161 -9.01 -10.83 7.82
C GLY A 161 -9.10 -11.15 9.32
N LYS A 162 -8.00 -10.97 10.07
CA LYS A 162 -7.92 -11.16 11.52
C LYS A 162 -7.28 -9.95 12.19
N VAL A 163 -7.79 -9.58 13.37
CA VAL A 163 -7.34 -8.40 14.13
C VAL A 163 -5.88 -8.52 14.57
N ASP A 164 -5.39 -9.73 14.77
CA ASP A 164 -4.03 -10.04 15.23
C ASP A 164 -3.01 -10.17 14.10
N ARG A 165 -3.40 -10.01 12.82
CA ARG A 165 -2.49 -10.23 11.68
C ARG A 165 -2.37 -9.00 10.80
N ILE A 166 -1.13 -8.77 10.35
CA ILE A 166 -0.81 -7.70 9.43
C ILE A 166 -1.24 -8.09 8.02
N GLY A 167 -1.80 -7.14 7.27
CA GLY A 167 -2.09 -7.33 5.86
C GLY A 167 -0.83 -7.45 5.00
N THR A 168 -1.07 -7.73 3.73
CA THR A 168 -0.03 -7.76 2.69
C THR A 168 -0.19 -6.54 1.80
N PHE A 169 0.91 -5.81 1.63
CA PHE A 169 1.03 -4.74 0.66
C PHE A 169 1.78 -5.24 -0.57
N THR A 170 1.27 -4.90 -1.75
CA THR A 170 1.88 -5.21 -3.03
C THR A 170 1.98 -3.93 -3.84
N LEU A 171 3.18 -3.62 -4.32
CA LEU A 171 3.46 -2.56 -5.27
C LEU A 171 3.81 -3.19 -6.61
N GLU A 172 3.15 -2.75 -7.67
CA GLU A 172 3.37 -3.23 -9.02
C GLU A 172 3.78 -2.08 -9.93
N MET A 173 4.90 -2.26 -10.63
CA MET A 173 5.36 -1.37 -11.69
C MET A 173 5.40 -2.15 -13.01
N ASN A 174 5.00 -1.53 -14.13
CA ASN A 174 5.15 -2.19 -15.43
C ASN A 174 6.63 -2.47 -15.72
N ARG A 175 6.91 -3.64 -16.30
CA ARG A 175 8.24 -4.01 -16.79
C ARG A 175 8.45 -3.52 -18.22
#